data_AF-A0A848X098-F1
#
_entry.id   AF-A0A848X098-F1
#
_cell.length_a   1.000
_cell.length_b   1.000
_cell.length_c   1.000
_cell.angle_alpha   90.00
_cell.angle_beta   90.00
_cell.angle_gamma   90.00
#
_symmetry.space_group_name_H-M   'P 1'
#
loop_
_entity.id
_entity.type
_entity.pdbx_description
1 polymer ?
#
loop_
_entity_poly.entity_id
_entity_poly.type
_entity_poly.pdbx_seq_one_letter_code
_entity_poly.pdbx_strand_id
1 'polypeptide(L)'
;MTRVWVVWGISVVLYLALNALLLKLQFIPGMASFIGFGFVMPVLLVIGWWIVSFKIRRESKSWWLPGMLSTVVYLGAGWVTISVIASIWAAI
;
A
#
# COMPACT_ATOMS: atom_id res chain seq x y z
N MET A 1 16.82 -3.71 14.37
CA MET A 1 15.96 -4.37 13.35
C MET A 1 14.51 -4.56 13.78
N THR A 2 14.22 -5.05 14.99
CA THR A 2 12.84 -5.31 15.45
C THR A 2 11.89 -4.12 15.31
N ARG A 3 12.37 -2.90 15.59
CA ARG A 3 11.56 -1.67 15.45
C ARG A 3 11.09 -1.39 14.02
N VAL A 4 11.93 -1.66 13.00
CA VAL A 4 11.57 -1.44 11.58
C VAL A 4 10.44 -2.38 11.18
N TRP A 5 10.52 -3.65 11.60
CA TRP A 5 9.50 -4.65 11.31
C TRP A 5 8.18 -4.39 12.03
N VAL A 6 8.22 -3.85 13.25
CA VAL A 6 7.01 -3.43 13.97
C VAL A 6 6.34 -2.26 13.23
N VAL A 7 7.11 -1.22 12.87
CA VAL A 7 6.57 -0.06 12.12
C VAL A 7 6.04 -0.51 10.74
N TRP A 8 6.76 -1.42 10.08
CA TRP A 8 6.33 -2.01 8.82
C TRP A 8 5.01 -2.76 8.96
N GLY A 9 4.91 -3.66 9.94
CA GLY A 9 3.68 -4.41 10.21
C GLY A 9 2.49 -3.50 10.51
N ILE A 10 2.67 -2.47 11.34
CA ILE A 10 1.63 -1.47 11.63
C ILE A 10 1.20 -0.76 10.34
N SER A 11 2.15 -0.28 9.53
CA SER A 11 1.83 0.42 8.29
C SER A 11 1.06 -0.44 7.28
N VAL A 12 1.42 -1.72 7.17
CA VAL A 12 0.72 -2.69 6.31
C VAL A 12 -0.70 -2.93 6.81
N VAL A 13 -0.88 -3.20 8.10
CA VAL A 13 -2.21 -3.45 8.67
C VAL A 13 -3.12 -2.22 8.49
N LEU A 14 -2.60 -1.01 8.74
CA LEU A 14 -3.36 0.22 8.56
C LEU A 14 -3.78 0.43 7.09
N TYR A 15 -2.85 0.23 6.15
CA TYR A 15 -3.16 0.38 4.74
C TYR A 15 -4.18 -0.65 4.23
N LEU A 16 -4.04 -1.91 4.64
CA LEU A 16 -4.98 -2.97 4.26
C LEU A 16 -6.36 -2.76 4.89
N ALA A 17 -6.41 -2.34 6.16
CA ALA A 17 -7.67 -1.99 6.82
C ALA A 17 -8.37 -0.83 6.12
N LEU A 18 -7.61 0.20 5.72
CA LEU A 18 -8.15 1.34 4.98
C LEU A 18 -8.66 0.93 3.59
N ASN A 19 -7.92 0.09 2.85
CA ASN A 19 -8.38 -0.46 1.58
C ASN A 19 -9.67 -1.28 1.77
N ALA A 20 -9.73 -2.16 2.76
CA ALA A 20 -10.93 -2.95 3.04
C ALA A 20 -12.13 -2.09 3.42
N LEU A 21 -11.92 -1.03 4.22
CA LEU A 21 -12.96 -0.06 4.56
C LEU A 21 -13.49 0.66 3.32
N LEU A 22 -12.61 1.12 2.44
CA LEU A 22 -12.99 1.80 1.21
C LEU A 22 -13.75 0.90 0.24
N LEU A 23 -13.40 -0.38 0.17
CA LEU A 23 -14.12 -1.34 -0.67
C LEU A 23 -15.47 -1.76 -0.07
N LYS A 24 -15.60 -1.79 1.27
CA LYS A 24 -16.86 -2.15 1.95
C LYS A 24 -17.84 -0.99 2.07
N LEU A 25 -17.33 0.22 2.28
CA LEU A 25 -18.13 1.43 2.21
C LEU A 25 -18.42 1.64 0.71
N GLN A 26 -19.51 1.04 0.22
CA GLN A 26 -20.02 1.14 -1.16
C GLN A 26 -20.43 2.57 -1.55
N PHE A 27 -19.66 3.59 -1.17
CA PHE A 27 -19.67 4.85 -1.90
C PHE A 27 -19.23 4.52 -3.32
N ILE A 28 -19.99 4.94 -4.34
CA ILE A 28 -19.49 4.98 -5.72
C ILE A 28 -18.22 5.85 -5.66
N PRO A 29 -17.02 5.27 -5.65
CA PRO A 29 -15.84 6.07 -5.41
C PRO A 29 -15.63 6.86 -6.69
N GLY A 30 -15.74 8.19 -6.60
CA GLY A 30 -15.36 9.04 -7.71
C GLY A 30 -13.94 8.73 -8.17
N MET A 31 -13.58 9.09 -9.40
CA MET A 31 -12.24 8.87 -9.96
C MET A 31 -11.10 9.32 -9.02
N ALA A 32 -11.33 10.31 -8.16
CA ALA A 32 -10.38 10.73 -7.14
C ALA A 32 -10.02 9.63 -6.14
N SER A 33 -10.98 8.83 -5.68
CA SER A 33 -10.74 7.70 -4.77
C SER A 33 -10.02 6.55 -5.48
N PHE A 34 -10.35 6.32 -6.76
CA PHE A 34 -9.68 5.36 -7.62
C PHE A 34 -8.20 5.68 -7.80
N ILE A 35 -7.88 6.92 -8.18
CA ILE A 35 -6.49 7.37 -8.38
C ILE A 35 -5.76 7.47 -7.03
N GLY A 36 -6.42 8.01 -6.01
CA GLY A 36 -5.84 8.24 -4.69
C GLY A 36 -5.42 6.94 -3.99
N PHE A 37 -6.36 6.02 -3.79
CA PHE A 37 -6.11 4.81 -3.01
C PHE A 37 -5.64 3.62 -3.85
N GLY A 38 -6.04 3.57 -5.12
CA GLY A 38 -5.62 2.52 -6.03
C GLY A 38 -4.18 2.69 -6.53
N PHE A 39 -3.70 3.93 -6.65
CA PHE A 39 -2.42 4.22 -7.30
C PHE A 39 -1.50 5.14 -6.48
N VAL A 40 -1.93 6.35 -6.16
CA VAL A 40 -1.06 7.37 -5.54
C VAL A 40 -0.55 6.94 -4.17
N MET A 41 -1.46 6.55 -3.27
CA MET A 41 -1.12 6.13 -1.91
C MET A 41 -0.18 4.91 -1.87
N PRO A 42 -0.43 3.80 -2.60
CA PRO A 42 0.50 2.67 -2.60
C PRO A 42 1.87 3.05 -3.18
N VAL A 43 1.94 3.86 -4.23
CA VAL A 43 3.23 4.33 -4.77
C VAL A 43 4.00 5.16 -3.74
N LEU A 44 3.34 6.09 -3.05
CA LEU A 44 3.98 6.91 -2.01
C LEU A 44 4.49 6.06 -0.85
N LEU A 45 3.72 5.06 -0.40
CA LEU A 45 4.14 4.15 0.67
C LEU A 45 5.35 3.32 0.23
N VAL A 46 5.36 2.82 -1.01
CA VAL A 46 6.52 2.10 -1.56
C VAL A 46 7.77 2.97 -1.59
N ILE A 47 7.67 4.20 -2.11
CA ILE A 47 8.80 5.15 -2.14
C ILE A 47 9.30 5.42 -0.72
N GLY A 48 8.38 5.70 0.21
CA GLY A 48 8.71 5.93 1.62
C GLY A 48 9.46 4.76 2.24
N TRP A 49 9.00 3.52 2.00
CA TRP A 49 9.64 2.32 2.50
C TRP A 49 11.01 2.06 1.87
N TRP A 50 11.19 2.34 0.58
CA TRP A 50 12.51 2.30 -0.05
C TRP A 50 13.46 3.32 0.57
N ILE A 51 13.03 4.55 0.82
CA ILE A 51 13.84 5.57 1.52
C ILE A 51 14.26 5.07 2.91
N VAL A 52 13.33 4.49 3.68
CA VAL A 52 13.63 3.91 5.00
C VAL A 52 14.62 2.75 4.89
N SER A 53 14.39 1.83 3.95
CA SER A 53 15.29 0.71 3.64
C SER A 53 16.70 1.17 3.30
N PHE A 54 16.85 2.21 2.48
CA PHE A 54 18.16 2.76 2.14
C PHE A 54 18.87 3.40 3.33
N LYS A 55 18.14 4.02 4.26
CA LYS A 55 18.73 4.60 5.48
C LYS A 55 19.35 3.53 6.38
N ILE A 56 18.73 2.36 6.49
CA ILE A 56 19.22 1.25 7.33
C ILE A 56 20.23 0.33 6.63
N ARG A 57 20.67 0.66 5.40
CA ARG A 57 21.55 -0.20 4.58
C ARG A 57 22.89 -0.54 5.23
N ARG A 58 23.41 0.34 6.09
CA ARG A 58 24.69 0.15 6.78
C ARG A 58 24.55 -0.71 8.04
N GLU A 59 23.33 -0.84 8.57
CA GLU A 59 23.05 -1.50 9.85
C GLU A 59 22.46 -2.92 9.66
N SER A 60 22.00 -3.24 8.45
CA SER A 60 21.34 -4.51 8.15
C SER A 60 21.80 -5.11 6.84
N LYS A 61 22.15 -6.41 6.85
CA LYS A 61 22.42 -7.17 5.62
C LYS A 61 21.15 -7.38 4.77
N SER A 62 19.97 -7.33 5.38
CA SER A 62 18.66 -7.54 4.76
C SER A 62 17.86 -6.23 4.63
N TRP A 63 18.55 -5.09 4.52
CA TRP A 63 17.93 -3.76 4.42
C TRP A 63 16.92 -3.60 3.27
N TRP A 64 17.09 -4.37 2.19
CA TRP A 64 16.24 -4.36 1.00
C TRP A 64 14.89 -5.08 1.21
N LEU A 65 14.81 -5.97 2.21
CA LEU A 65 13.65 -6.85 2.40
C LEU A 65 12.35 -6.08 2.72
N PRO A 66 12.34 -5.08 3.64
CA PRO A 66 11.15 -4.25 3.87
C PRO A 66 10.67 -3.51 2.61
N GLY A 67 11.59 -2.99 1.79
CA GLY A 67 11.26 -2.31 0.52
C GLY A 67 10.61 -3.26 -0.49
N MET A 68 11.15 -4.45 -0.67
CA MET A 68 10.56 -5.45 -1.57
C MET A 68 9.19 -5.92 -1.10
N LEU A 69 9.04 -6.25 0.20
CA LEU A 69 7.76 -6.68 0.76
C LEU A 69 6.71 -5.55 0.67
N SER A 70 7.09 -4.31 0.94
CA SER A 70 6.23 -3.14 0.77
C SER A 70 5.77 -2.99 -0.67
N THR A 71 6.67 -3.20 -1.63
CA THR A 71 6.35 -3.14 -3.06
C THR A 71 5.26 -4.15 -3.43
N VAL A 72 5.41 -5.41 -2.99
CA VAL A 72 4.42 -6.46 -3.27
C VAL A 72 3.08 -6.15 -2.59
N VAL A 73 3.10 -5.82 -1.30
CA VAL A 73 1.87 -5.64 -0.51
C VAL A 73 1.10 -4.40 -0.95
N TYR A 74 1.75 -3.24 -1.04
CA TYR A 74 1.05 -1.99 -1.35
C TYR A 74 0.58 -1.94 -2.79
N LEU A 75 1.42 -2.30 -3.76
CA LEU A 75 1.01 -2.30 -5.16
C LEU A 75 -0.02 -3.40 -5.44
N GLY A 76 0.11 -4.57 -4.80
CA GLY A 76 -0.87 -5.65 -4.92
C GLY A 76 -2.25 -5.24 -4.39
N ALA A 77 -2.30 -4.67 -3.19
CA ALA A 77 -3.57 -4.16 -2.63
C ALA A 77 -4.11 -2.95 -3.41
N GLY A 78 -3.25 -2.05 -3.89
CA GLY A 78 -3.65 -0.96 -4.79
C GLY A 78 -4.29 -1.46 -6.08
N TRP A 79 -3.68 -2.48 -6.70
CA TRP A 79 -4.22 -3.14 -7.90
C TRP A 79 -5.58 -3.79 -7.64
N VAL A 80 -5.75 -4.47 -6.51
CA VAL A 80 -7.06 -5.03 -6.11
C VAL A 80 -8.10 -3.92 -6.00
N THR A 81 -7.75 -2.81 -5.37
CA THR A 81 -8.65 -1.66 -5.23
C THR A 81 -9.03 -1.07 -6.58
N ILE A 82 -8.07 -0.88 -7.49
CA ILE A 82 -8.33 -0.47 -8.88
C ILE A 82 -9.29 -1.44 -9.56
N SER A 83 -9.03 -2.74 -9.46
CA SER A 83 -9.81 -3.77 -10.15
C SER A 83 -11.26 -3.82 -9.67
N VAL A 84 -11.48 -3.72 -8.35
CA VAL A 84 -12.83 -3.72 -7.77
C VAL A 84 -13.60 -2.44 -8.12
N ILE A 85 -12.94 -1.28 -8.10
CA ILE A 85 -13.60 -0.04 -8.49
C ILE A 85 -13.95 -0.06 -9.98
N ALA A 86 -13.03 -0.53 -10.84
CA ALA A 86 -13.28 -0.66 -12.27
C ALA A 86 -14.47 -1.59 -12.57
N SER A 87 -14.61 -2.70 -11.83
CA SER A 87 -15.76 -3.61 -12.00
C SER A 87 -17.08 -3.00 -11.54
N ILE A 88 -17.08 -2.17 -10.48
CA ILE A 88 -18.27 -1.41 -10.06
C ILE A 88 -18.70 -0.43 -11.15
N TRP A 89 -17.76 0.34 -11.70
CA TRP A 89 -18.05 1.31 -12.77
C TRP A 89 -18.47 0.67 -14.09
N ALA A 90 -17.97 -0.53 -14.41
CA ALA A 90 -18.40 -1.27 -15.59
C ALA A 90 -19.82 -1.87 -15.47
N ALA A 91 -20.36 -1.96 -14.26
CA ALA A 91 -21.69 -2.49 -13.98
C ALA A 91 -22.78 -1.41 -13.88
N ILE A 92 -22.40 -0.12 -13.92
CA ILE A 92 -23.28 1.05 -13.93
C ILE A 92 -23.50 1.49 -15.39
#